data_AF-A0AB33KIT2-F1
#
_entry.id   AF-A0AB33KIT2-F1
#
_cell.length_a   1.000
_cell.length_b   1.000
_cell.length_c   1.000
_cell.angle_alpha   90.00
_cell.angle_beta   90.00
_cell.angle_gamma   90.00
#
_symmetry.space_group_name_H-M   'P 1'
#
loop_
_entity.id
_entity.type
_entity.pdbx_description
1 polymer ?
#
loop_
_entity_poly.entity_id
_entity_poly.type
_entity_poly.pdbx_seq_one_letter_code
_entity_poly.pdbx_strand_id
1 'polypeptide(L)'
;MDACAVDACAVDENRVTLGCRAISSPQAFGPADDSRTGDQWLDVENPEQIDAVLLIPNDQSSNRRTCAADVKDGGGTHPPKSPDRGDQL
;
A
#
# COMPACT_ATOMS: atom_id res chain seq x y z
N MET A 1 -17.04 -9.86 -3.04
CA MET A 1 -16.17 -9.50 -4.16
C MET A 1 -14.85 -9.12 -3.54
N ASP A 2 -13.83 -9.96 -3.73
CA ASP A 2 -12.48 -9.67 -3.25
C ASP A 2 -11.94 -8.55 -4.15
N ALA A 3 -12.01 -7.32 -3.65
CA ALA A 3 -11.55 -6.16 -4.42
C ALA A 3 -10.02 -6.20 -4.49
N CYS A 4 -9.44 -6.04 -5.69
CA CYS A 4 -8.01 -5.82 -5.82
C CYS A 4 -7.63 -4.59 -4.99
N ALA A 5 -6.80 -4.82 -3.98
CA ALA A 5 -6.29 -3.81 -3.08
C ALA A 5 -4.77 -3.67 -3.25
N VAL A 6 -4.28 -2.46 -3.03
CA VAL A 6 -2.86 -2.15 -2.92
C VAL A 6 -2.66 -1.23 -1.73
N ASP A 7 -1.49 -1.27 -1.11
CA ASP A 7 -1.08 -0.26 -0.15
C ASP A 7 -0.37 0.86 -0.89
N ALA A 8 -0.89 2.07 -0.80
CA ALA A 8 -0.24 3.29 -1.28
C ALA A 8 0.59 3.87 -0.13
N CYS A 9 1.91 3.89 -0.30
CA CYS A 9 2.86 4.30 0.74
C CYS A 9 3.69 5.49 0.28
N ALA A 10 3.62 6.59 1.02
CA ALA A 10 4.56 7.70 0.87
C ALA A 10 5.90 7.30 1.48
N VAL A 11 6.99 7.57 0.77
CA VAL A 11 8.35 7.27 1.22
C VAL A 11 9.28 8.48 1.07
N ASP A 12 10.32 8.51 1.90
CA ASP A 12 11.44 9.44 1.73
C ASP A 12 12.44 8.96 0.65
N GLU A 13 13.50 9.75 0.44
CA GLU A 13 14.58 9.47 -0.53
C GLU A 13 15.30 8.12 -0.28
N ASN A 14 15.24 7.59 0.94
CA ASN A 14 15.85 6.32 1.34
C ASN A 14 14.86 5.16 1.31
N ARG A 15 13.64 5.39 0.78
CA ARG A 15 12.52 4.45 0.76
C ARG A 15 12.02 4.06 2.15
N VAL A 16 12.18 4.95 3.12
CA VAL A 16 11.57 4.79 4.44
C VAL A 16 10.12 5.27 4.40
N THR A 17 9.22 4.43 4.89
CA THR A 17 7.79 4.68 4.90
C THR A 17 7.43 5.85 5.83
N LEU A 18 6.81 6.88 5.26
CA LEU A 18 6.30 8.05 5.99
C LEU A 18 4.83 7.87 6.39
N GLY A 19 4.06 7.11 5.60
CA GLY A 19 2.67 6.74 5.85
C GLY A 19 2.12 5.85 4.73
N CYS A 20 1.21 4.94 5.07
CA CYS A 20 0.58 4.01 4.12
C CYS A 20 -0.93 3.98 4.30
N ARG A 21 -1.64 3.77 3.19
CA ARG A 21 -3.09 3.53 3.18
C ARG A 21 -3.44 2.42 2.20
N ALA A 22 -4.30 1.49 2.62
CA ALA A 22 -4.87 0.47 1.75
C ALA A 22 -5.96 1.08 0.87
N ILE A 23 -5.90 0.80 -0.43
CA ILE A 23 -6.74 1.41 -1.46
C ILE A 23 -7.26 0.33 -2.37
N SER A 24 -8.52 0.43 -2.79
CA SER A 24 -9.16 -0.59 -3.61
C SER A 24 -9.89 0.01 -4.81
N SER A 25 -9.99 -0.76 -5.90
CA SER A 25 -10.62 -0.30 -7.16
C SER A 25 -12.02 0.33 -7.03
N PRO A 26 -12.92 -0.07 -6.11
CA PRO A 26 -14.20 0.62 -5.90
C PRO A 26 -14.06 2.06 -5.41
N GLN A 27 -12.94 2.44 -4.81
CA GLN A 27 -12.65 3.77 -4.27
C GLN A 27 -12.01 4.71 -5.31
N ALA A 28 -11.53 4.17 -6.45
CA ALA A 28 -10.81 4.93 -7.46
C ALA A 28 -11.72 5.77 -8.38
N PHE A 29 -13.05 5.60 -8.31
CA PHE A 29 -14.02 6.41 -9.07
C PHE A 29 -14.46 7.66 -8.29
N GLY A 30 -13.53 8.60 -8.03
CA GLY A 30 -13.84 9.95 -7.51
C GLY A 30 -14.50 10.00 -6.13
N PRO A 31 -14.60 11.19 -5.51
CA PRO A 31 -15.09 11.29 -4.13
C PRO A 31 -16.61 11.15 -4.10
N ALA A 32 -17.10 9.96 -3.78
CA ALA A 32 -18.47 9.84 -3.27
C ALA A 32 -18.53 10.22 -1.78
N ASP A 33 -17.44 10.00 -1.01
CA ASP A 33 -17.41 10.16 0.45
C ASP A 33 -16.08 10.69 1.07
N ASP A 34 -14.99 10.89 0.31
CA ASP A 34 -13.68 11.35 0.85
C ASP A 34 -13.23 12.67 0.22
N SER A 35 -13.15 13.75 1.00
CA SER A 35 -12.76 15.09 0.53
C SER A 35 -11.25 15.29 0.37
N ARG A 36 -10.42 14.32 0.78
CA ARG A 36 -8.96 14.42 0.70
C ARG A 36 -8.48 14.36 -0.75
N THR A 37 -7.53 15.21 -1.11
CA THR A 37 -6.92 15.27 -2.44
C THR A 37 -5.40 15.29 -2.32
N GLY A 38 -4.70 14.75 -3.33
CA GLY A 38 -3.23 14.75 -3.35
C GLY A 38 -2.61 14.04 -2.14
N ASP A 39 -1.62 14.68 -1.53
CA ASP A 39 -0.87 14.24 -0.34
C ASP A 39 -1.76 14.07 0.91
N GLN A 40 -2.84 14.84 1.03
CA GLN A 40 -3.80 14.74 2.14
C GLN A 40 -4.44 13.35 2.26
N TRP A 41 -4.37 12.55 1.20
CA TRP A 41 -4.95 11.22 1.17
C TRP A 41 -4.10 10.17 1.88
N LEU A 42 -2.81 10.43 2.07
CA LEU A 42 -1.82 9.53 2.70
C LEU A 42 -1.55 9.83 4.18
N ASP A 43 -2.18 10.88 4.74
CA ASP A 43 -2.07 11.28 6.16
C ASP A 43 -0.62 11.40 6.66
N VAL A 44 0.22 12.07 5.87
CA VAL A 44 1.65 12.27 6.16
C VAL A 44 1.82 13.58 6.93
N GLU A 45 2.53 13.53 8.06
CA GLU A 45 2.77 14.70 8.91
C GLU A 45 3.56 15.81 8.21
N ASN A 46 4.57 15.43 7.43
CA ASN A 46 5.52 16.34 6.76
C ASN A 46 5.58 16.02 5.25
N PRO A 47 4.62 16.52 4.44
CA PRO A 47 4.52 16.19 3.01
C PRO A 47 5.77 16.56 2.20
N GLU A 48 6.55 17.54 2.63
CA GLU A 48 7.80 17.94 1.99
C GLU A 48 8.91 16.89 2.03
N GLN A 49 8.76 15.85 2.88
CA GLN A 49 9.70 14.73 2.95
C GLN A 49 9.40 13.63 1.94
N ILE A 50 8.26 13.72 1.24
CA ILE A 50 7.83 12.70 0.28
C ILE A 50 8.68 12.81 -0.98
N ASP A 51 9.47 11.77 -1.26
CA ASP A 51 10.18 11.60 -2.53
C ASP A 51 9.29 10.87 -3.55
N ALA A 52 8.56 9.85 -3.10
CA ALA A 52 7.72 9.03 -3.96
C ALA A 52 6.51 8.43 -3.25
N VAL A 53 5.53 7.98 -4.06
CA VAL A 53 4.44 7.10 -3.62
C VAL A 53 4.62 5.73 -4.28
N LEU A 54 4.79 4.69 -3.46
CA LEU A 54 4.90 3.31 -3.92
C LEU A 54 3.53 2.61 -3.79
N LEU A 55 3.19 1.80 -4.80
CA LEU A 55 2.01 0.94 -4.78
C LEU A 55 2.45 -0.50 -4.51
N ILE A 56 2.19 -0.98 -3.30
CA ILE A 56 2.56 -2.32 -2.85
C ILE A 56 1.36 -3.26 -3.04
N PRO A 57 1.53 -4.40 -3.76
CA PRO A 57 0.47 -5.38 -3.88
C PRO A 57 -0.04 -5.85 -2.51
N ASN A 58 -1.34 -5.69 -2.27
CA ASN A 58 -2.00 -6.12 -1.04
C ASN A 58 -3.07 -7.17 -1.41
N ASP A 59 -2.63 -8.40 -1.67
CA ASP A 59 -3.51 -9.50 -2.05
C ASP A 59 -4.38 -9.94 -0.87
N GLN A 60 -5.63 -9.43 -0.84
CA GLN A 60 -6.63 -9.76 0.18
C GLN A 60 -7.42 -11.05 -0.14
N SER A 61 -6.99 -11.84 -1.13
CA SER A 61 -7.73 -13.03 -1.54
C SER A 61 -7.86 -14.07 -0.42
N SER A 62 -9.04 -14.70 -0.35
CA SER A 62 -9.33 -15.77 0.61
C SER A 62 -8.57 -17.08 0.31
N ASN A 63 -8.23 -17.30 -0.97
CA ASN A 63 -7.43 -18.43 -1.44
C ASN A 63 -5.94 -18.05 -1.52
N ARG A 64 -5.36 -17.74 -0.37
CA ARG A 64 -3.92 -17.46 -0.24
C ARG A 64 -3.11 -18.64 -0.78
N ARG A 65 -2.46 -18.45 -1.94
CA ARG A 65 -1.50 -19.45 -2.42
C ARG A 65 -0.30 -19.40 -1.50
N THR A 66 0.13 -20.55 -1.01
CA THR A 66 1.36 -20.67 -0.22
C THR A 66 2.56 -20.50 -1.14
N CYS A 67 3.72 -20.10 -0.60
CA CYS A 67 4.96 -19.92 -1.37
C CYS A 67 5.39 -21.19 -2.14
N ALA A 68 4.92 -22.37 -1.73
CA ALA A 68 5.15 -23.63 -2.45
C ALA A 68 4.41 -23.70 -3.81
N ALA A 69 3.36 -22.88 -4.00
CA ALA A 69 2.56 -22.80 -5.22
C ALA A 69 2.91 -21.58 -6.09
N ASP A 70 3.65 -20.59 -5.56
CA ASP A 70 4.17 -19.45 -6.30
C ASP A 70 5.69 -19.39 -6.24
N VAL A 71 6.34 -19.92 -7.28
CA VAL A 71 7.81 -20.03 -7.41
C VAL A 71 8.51 -18.67 -7.52
N LYS A 72 7.76 -17.55 -7.55
CA LYS A 72 8.30 -16.19 -7.70
C LYS A 72 8.34 -15.38 -6.40
N ASP A 73 7.69 -15.86 -5.34
CA ASP A 73 7.73 -15.17 -4.04
C ASP A 73 8.92 -15.65 -3.21
N GLY A 74 9.74 -14.71 -2.75
CA GLY A 74 10.97 -14.93 -1.97
C GLY A 74 10.77 -15.54 -0.58
N GLY A 75 9.70 -16.32 -0.37
CA GLY A 75 9.45 -17.11 0.85
C GLY A 75 8.80 -16.35 2.01
N GLY A 76 8.38 -15.10 1.81
CA GLY A 76 7.69 -14.30 2.84
C GLY A 76 6.23 -14.74 3.06
N THR A 77 5.62 -14.30 4.16
CA THR A 77 4.18 -14.51 4.40
C THR A 77 3.37 -13.73 3.36
N HIS A 78 2.43 -14.39 2.67
CA HIS A 78 1.48 -13.74 1.77
C HIS A 78 0.07 -13.64 2.39
N PRO A 79 -0.61 -12.47 2.25
CA PRO A 79 -0.05 -11.22 1.73
C PRO A 79 1.04 -10.65 2.67
N PRO A 80 1.98 -9.85 2.14
CA PRO A 80 2.89 -9.10 2.98
C PRO A 80 2.09 -8.31 4.02
N LYS A 81 2.62 -8.18 5.23
CA LYS A 81 2.07 -7.22 6.19
C LYS A 81 2.17 -5.82 5.54
N SER A 82 1.13 -5.00 5.68
CA SER A 82 1.20 -3.60 5.29
C SER A 82 2.39 -2.92 6.00
N PRO A 83 3.17 -2.09 5.31
CA PRO A 83 4.30 -1.40 5.92
C PRO A 83 3.85 -0.45 7.03
N ASP A 84 4.62 -0.42 8.11
CA ASP A 84 4.47 0.55 9.18
C ASP A 84 5.35 1.80 8.90
N ARG A 85 5.01 2.92 9.54
CA ARG A 85 5.85 4.12 9.47
C ARG A 85 7.25 3.82 10.03
N GLY A 86 8.28 4.16 9.28
CA GLY A 86 9.68 3.88 9.60
C GLY A 86 10.22 2.59 8.96
N ASP A 87 9.38 1.75 8.35
CA ASP A 87 9.85 0.58 7.61
C ASP A 87 10.58 0.99 6.33
N GLN A 88 11.71 0.34 6.05
CA GLN A 88 12.47 0.54 4.81
C GLN A 88 12.04 -0.49 3.75
N LEU A 89 11.66 0.00 2.57
CA LEU A 89 11.10 -0.78 1.45
C LEU A 89 12.09 -1.06 0.32
#